data_AF-A0A9E8ZI42-F1
#
_entry.id   AF-A0A9E8ZI42-F1
#
_cell.length_a   1.000
_cell.length_b   1.000
_cell.length_c   1.000
_cell.angle_alpha   90.00
_cell.angle_beta   90.00
_cell.angle_gamma   90.00
#
_symmetry.space_group_name_H-M   'P 1'
#
loop_
_entity.id
_entity.type
_entity.pdbx_description
1 polymer ?
#
loop_
_entity_poly.entity_id
_entity_poly.type
_entity_poly.pdbx_seq_one_letter_code
_entity_poly.pdbx_strand_id
1 'polypeptide(L)'
;MQHSLRHRFRGALLGAALGETLGITGADRMVTQTPRSWFTVHTWGFQVPPSAAVWWGKLAAMQLRKLLPTGPSLSALPNGAIISEISQGSSVDRAKISGFAIASLPIALFYHEDWQQLQHHLEQTLSDWQLSVQDSPVGTALLAVHYGVALALRERLHPAHLLARLTVDLDLQDRAPLFLQQLNQVQRWLSEGTELSTIQSMLKDGCLDGSRDTTPIALALYGFLGTPTNFRVSLLRMAQLPCQPQITCAITGALSGAYNSLSGLPWHWRTGTRSITPSPVCTWGATSEADLLNQADLLWAAWSGAYNPTTWLSQPTCVTASPHVIRPR
;
A
#
# COMPACT_ATOMS: atom_id res chain seq x y z
N MET A 1 21.27 -9.03 -6.96
CA MET A 1 20.67 -7.71 -6.67
C MET A 1 20.00 -7.21 -7.94
N GLN A 2 18.76 -7.60 -8.21
CA GLN A 2 18.14 -7.28 -9.51
C GLN A 2 17.69 -5.81 -9.60
N HIS A 3 17.38 -5.16 -8.47
CA HIS A 3 16.94 -3.75 -8.45
C HIS A 3 17.47 -2.99 -7.24
N SER A 4 17.76 -1.69 -7.40
CA SER A 4 18.21 -0.84 -6.29
C SER A 4 17.08 -0.57 -5.29
N LEU A 5 17.44 -0.35 -4.01
CA LEU A 5 16.47 0.00 -2.96
C LEU A 5 15.64 1.24 -3.31
N ARG A 6 16.28 2.25 -3.91
CA ARG A 6 15.62 3.45 -4.48
C ARG A 6 14.50 3.08 -5.46
N HIS A 7 14.75 2.13 -6.36
CA HIS A 7 13.71 1.67 -7.30
C HIS A 7 12.58 0.91 -6.61
N ARG A 8 12.82 0.25 -5.47
CA ARG A 8 11.77 -0.41 -4.70
C ARG A 8 10.91 0.59 -3.92
N PHE A 9 11.50 1.65 -3.35
CA PHE A 9 10.76 2.76 -2.74
C PHE A 9 9.82 3.41 -3.76
N ARG A 10 10.36 3.76 -4.94
CA ARG A 10 9.58 4.28 -6.07
C ARG A 10 8.48 3.33 -6.51
N GLY A 11 8.81 2.04 -6.64
CA GLY A 11 7.88 1.00 -7.04
C GLY A 11 6.72 0.84 -6.05
N ALA A 12 6.99 0.85 -4.75
CA ALA A 12 5.98 0.73 -3.72
C ALA A 12 4.99 1.91 -3.72
N LEU A 13 5.48 3.15 -3.70
CA LEU A 13 4.61 4.34 -3.68
C LEU A 13 3.81 4.50 -4.99
N LEU A 14 4.48 4.39 -6.14
CA LEU A 14 3.79 4.48 -7.43
C LEU A 14 2.83 3.31 -7.63
N GLY A 15 3.23 2.11 -7.21
CA GLY A 15 2.40 0.91 -7.28
C GLY A 15 1.12 1.07 -6.46
N ALA A 16 1.23 1.60 -5.25
CA ALA A 16 0.09 1.91 -4.40
C ALA A 16 -0.84 2.95 -5.03
N ALA A 17 -0.29 4.04 -5.59
CA ALA A 17 -1.08 5.08 -6.26
C ALA A 17 -1.82 4.58 -7.51
N LEU A 18 -1.15 3.78 -8.35
CA LEU A 18 -1.77 3.14 -9.51
C LEU A 18 -2.86 2.16 -9.08
N GLY A 19 -2.59 1.36 -8.04
CA GLY A 19 -3.55 0.43 -7.47
C GLY A 19 -4.78 1.14 -6.91
N GLU A 20 -4.60 2.19 -6.11
CA GLU A 20 -5.69 2.98 -5.55
C GLU A 20 -6.59 3.54 -6.66
N THR A 21 -5.97 4.16 -7.67
CA THR A 21 -6.69 4.75 -8.80
C THR A 21 -7.46 3.69 -9.60
N LEU A 22 -6.81 2.56 -9.93
CA LEU A 22 -7.45 1.47 -10.66
C LEU A 22 -8.63 0.89 -9.87
N GLY A 23 -8.48 0.75 -8.55
CA GLY A 23 -9.54 0.26 -7.67
C GLY A 23 -10.73 1.22 -7.58
N ILE A 24 -10.49 2.54 -7.59
CA ILE A 24 -11.55 3.56 -7.68
C ILE A 24 -12.29 3.45 -9.02
N THR A 25 -11.55 3.44 -10.14
CA THR A 25 -12.15 3.30 -11.48
C THR A 25 -12.93 1.99 -11.60
N GLY A 26 -12.42 0.91 -11.00
CA GLY A 26 -13.10 -0.37 -10.94
C GLY A 26 -14.40 -0.31 -10.14
N ALA A 27 -14.38 0.32 -8.95
CA ALA A 27 -15.59 0.50 -8.14
C ALA A 27 -16.69 1.25 -8.90
N ASP A 28 -16.33 2.37 -9.55
CA ASP A 28 -17.26 3.20 -10.32
C ASP A 28 -17.87 2.44 -11.51
N ARG A 29 -17.05 1.69 -12.23
CA ARG A 29 -17.51 0.88 -13.38
C ARG A 29 -18.28 -0.37 -12.97
N MET A 30 -18.04 -0.90 -11.77
CA MET A 30 -18.84 -2.00 -11.19
C MET A 30 -20.28 -1.58 -10.88
N VAL A 31 -20.53 -0.31 -10.58
CA VAL A 31 -21.90 0.22 -10.38
C VAL A 31 -22.65 0.36 -11.71
N THR A 32 -21.91 0.59 -12.81
CA THR A 32 -22.51 1.00 -14.09
C THR A 32 -22.52 -0.06 -15.18
N GLN A 33 -21.74 -1.16 -15.10
CA GLN A 33 -21.59 -2.13 -16.20
C GLN A 33 -21.61 -3.62 -15.78
N THR A 34 -22.19 -4.47 -16.64
CA THR A 34 -22.05 -5.95 -16.68
C THR A 34 -21.77 -6.43 -18.13
N PRO A 35 -21.05 -7.55 -18.39
CA PRO A 35 -20.35 -8.47 -17.48
C PRO A 35 -18.81 -8.36 -17.49
N ARG A 36 -18.20 -9.01 -16.50
CA ARG A 36 -16.79 -8.95 -16.06
C ARG A 36 -15.88 -9.79 -16.97
N SER A 37 -15.21 -9.16 -17.93
CA SER A 37 -14.08 -9.78 -18.63
C SER A 37 -12.78 -9.05 -18.30
N TRP A 38 -11.68 -9.79 -18.14
CA TRP A 38 -10.34 -9.23 -17.95
C TRP A 38 -9.93 -8.27 -19.08
N PHE A 39 -10.47 -8.50 -20.28
CA PHE A 39 -10.25 -7.68 -21.47
C PHE A 39 -10.83 -6.26 -21.28
N THR A 40 -11.97 -6.16 -20.58
CA THR A 40 -12.64 -4.90 -20.30
C THR A 40 -11.90 -4.10 -19.22
N VAL A 41 -11.33 -4.77 -18.21
CA VAL A 41 -10.59 -4.09 -17.12
C VAL A 41 -9.34 -3.38 -17.64
N HIS A 42 -8.67 -3.97 -18.64
CA HIS A 42 -7.50 -3.34 -19.25
C HIS A 42 -7.83 -2.01 -19.94
N THR A 43 -9.07 -1.81 -20.38
CA THR A 43 -9.53 -0.57 -21.02
C THR A 43 -10.09 0.44 -20.03
N TRP A 44 -10.14 0.11 -18.72
CA TRP A 44 -10.62 1.04 -17.70
C TRP A 44 -9.76 2.29 -17.56
N GLY A 45 -8.47 2.19 -17.92
CA GLY A 45 -7.54 3.29 -17.79
C GLY A 45 -7.38 3.72 -16.33
N PHE A 46 -6.95 4.97 -16.11
CA PHE A 46 -6.72 5.52 -14.78
C PHE A 46 -7.53 6.81 -14.53
N GLN A 47 -8.76 6.84 -15.00
CA GLN A 47 -9.62 8.01 -14.79
C GLN A 47 -10.13 8.00 -13.35
N VAL A 48 -9.72 9.00 -12.56
CA VAL A 48 -10.26 9.24 -11.22
C VAL A 48 -11.57 10.00 -11.38
N PRO A 49 -12.72 9.46 -10.93
CA PRO A 49 -13.97 10.18 -10.91
C PRO A 49 -13.83 11.44 -10.05
N PRO A 50 -14.36 12.60 -10.47
CA PRO A 50 -14.30 13.83 -9.68
C PRO A 50 -15.03 13.72 -8.32
N SER A 51 -15.95 12.75 -8.19
CA SER A 51 -16.69 12.44 -6.97
C SER A 51 -16.00 11.43 -6.05
N ALA A 52 -14.90 10.81 -6.47
CA ALA A 52 -14.20 9.84 -5.64
C ALA A 52 -13.53 10.60 -4.48
N ALA A 53 -13.99 10.34 -3.26
CA ALA A 53 -13.33 10.85 -2.09
C ALA A 53 -12.01 10.08 -1.91
N VAL A 54 -10.90 10.71 -2.31
CA VAL A 54 -9.58 10.08 -2.26
C VAL A 54 -8.75 10.67 -1.13
N TRP A 55 -8.62 9.86 -0.07
CA TRP A 55 -8.03 10.26 1.22
C TRP A 55 -6.79 9.47 1.61
N TRP A 56 -6.70 8.17 1.31
CA TRP A 56 -5.62 7.34 1.86
C TRP A 56 -4.26 7.69 1.26
N GLY A 57 -4.19 7.93 -0.04
CA GLY A 57 -2.98 8.47 -0.68
C GLY A 57 -2.57 9.85 -0.14
N LYS A 58 -3.52 10.74 0.16
CA LYS A 58 -3.22 12.06 0.74
C LYS A 58 -2.67 11.93 2.17
N LEU A 59 -3.26 11.06 2.99
CA LEU A 59 -2.75 10.73 4.32
C LEU A 59 -1.34 10.14 4.23
N ALA A 60 -1.09 9.26 3.26
CA ALA A 60 0.25 8.74 3.00
C ALA A 60 1.23 9.86 2.64
N ALA A 61 0.85 10.78 1.76
CA ALA A 61 1.69 11.93 1.41
C ALA A 61 1.99 12.84 2.61
N MET A 62 1.02 13.04 3.51
CA MET A 62 1.24 13.78 4.76
C MET A 62 2.20 13.03 5.69
N GLN A 63 2.03 11.71 5.84
CA GLN A 63 2.95 10.90 6.65
C GLN A 63 4.37 10.88 6.08
N LEU A 64 4.51 10.80 4.76
CA LEU A 64 5.80 10.93 4.08
C LEU A 64 6.48 12.25 4.45
N ARG A 65 5.76 13.38 4.37
CA ARG A 65 6.31 14.71 4.69
C ARG A 65 6.76 14.82 6.15
N LYS A 66 6.08 14.15 7.08
CA LYS A 66 6.48 14.10 8.51
C LYS A 66 7.82 13.38 8.72
N LEU A 67 8.16 12.41 7.88
CA LEU A 67 9.40 11.65 7.97
C LEU A 67 10.60 12.39 7.32
N LEU A 68 10.36 13.49 6.59
CA LEU A 68 11.42 14.25 5.96
C LEU A 68 12.05 15.27 6.94
N PRO A 69 13.39 15.44 6.95
CA PRO A 69 14.08 16.38 7.86
C PRO A 69 13.63 17.85 7.73
N THR A 70 13.11 18.23 6.56
CA THR A 70 12.60 19.58 6.26
C THR A 70 11.09 19.70 6.46
N GLY A 71 10.43 18.67 6.97
CA GLY A 71 9.00 18.69 7.28
C GLY A 71 8.71 19.59 8.49
N PRO A 72 7.55 20.26 8.55
CA PRO A 72 7.14 20.97 9.75
C PRO A 72 7.11 20.01 10.95
N SER A 73 7.61 20.47 12.11
CA SER A 73 7.64 19.72 13.36
C SER A 73 6.26 19.15 13.72
N LEU A 74 6.24 17.93 14.28
CA LEU A 74 5.09 17.06 14.59
C LEU A 74 3.93 17.73 15.37
N SER A 75 4.12 18.91 15.96
CA SER A 75 3.11 19.62 16.75
C SER A 75 2.16 20.51 15.95
N ALA A 76 2.37 20.71 14.64
CA ALA A 76 1.68 21.76 13.88
C ALA A 76 0.51 21.30 12.99
N LEU A 77 0.30 20.01 12.78
CA LEU A 77 -0.95 19.54 12.16
C LEU A 77 -1.98 19.37 13.28
N PRO A 78 -3.10 20.10 13.26
CA PRO A 78 -4.13 19.88 14.26
C PRO A 78 -4.59 18.42 14.09
N ASN A 79 -4.53 17.61 15.15
CA ASN A 79 -5.22 16.32 15.19
C ASN A 79 -6.70 16.50 14.78
N GLY A 80 -7.26 17.69 15.04
CA GLY A 80 -8.58 18.13 14.57
C GLY A 80 -8.75 18.29 13.05
N ALA A 81 -7.68 18.49 12.26
CA ALA A 81 -7.76 18.60 10.79
C ALA A 81 -7.83 17.24 10.09
N ILE A 82 -7.06 16.26 10.58
CA ILE A 82 -7.20 14.87 10.13
C ILE A 82 -8.58 14.33 10.55
N ILE A 83 -9.00 14.60 11.79
CA ILE A 83 -10.35 14.25 12.26
C ILE A 83 -11.43 15.02 11.50
N SER A 84 -11.24 16.30 11.15
CA SER A 84 -12.23 17.06 10.38
C SER A 84 -12.29 16.65 8.91
N GLU A 85 -11.19 16.28 8.27
CA GLU A 85 -11.16 15.70 6.93
C GLU A 85 -11.76 14.28 6.91
N ILE A 86 -11.46 13.45 7.92
CA ILE A 86 -12.15 12.18 8.17
C ILE A 86 -13.65 12.42 8.43
N SER A 87 -14.00 13.54 9.08
CA SER A 87 -15.39 13.90 9.37
C SER A 87 -16.14 14.50 8.18
N GLN A 88 -15.45 15.12 7.22
CA GLN A 88 -16.07 15.68 6.01
C GLN A 88 -16.34 14.62 4.94
N GLY A 89 -15.82 13.40 5.11
CA GLY A 89 -16.21 12.26 4.33
C GLY A 89 -17.63 11.77 4.62
N SER A 90 -18.36 11.38 3.57
CA SER A 90 -19.63 10.68 3.70
C SER A 90 -19.50 9.54 4.71
N SER A 91 -20.50 9.35 5.57
CA SER A 91 -20.51 8.41 6.71
C SER A 91 -20.15 6.96 6.36
N VAL A 92 -20.11 6.60 5.07
CA VAL A 92 -19.78 5.28 4.52
C VAL A 92 -18.28 4.99 4.47
N ASP A 93 -17.40 6.01 4.46
CA ASP A 93 -15.94 5.82 4.34
C ASP A 93 -15.15 6.03 5.64
N ARG A 94 -15.80 6.49 6.71
CA ARG A 94 -15.21 6.64 8.06
C ARG A 94 -14.75 5.32 8.71
N ALA A 95 -15.05 4.16 8.13
CA ALA A 95 -15.02 2.88 8.85
C ALA A 95 -14.05 1.80 8.29
N LYS A 96 -13.21 2.11 7.30
CA LYS A 96 -12.37 1.07 6.66
C LYS A 96 -10.94 1.10 7.18
N ILE A 97 -10.72 0.44 8.32
CA ILE A 97 -9.43 0.43 9.03
C ILE A 97 -8.28 -0.11 8.16
N SER A 98 -8.55 -0.97 7.17
CA SER A 98 -7.52 -1.43 6.21
C SER A 98 -6.92 -0.32 5.36
N GLY A 99 -7.60 0.81 5.17
CA GLY A 99 -7.05 1.96 4.46
C GLY A 99 -5.84 2.57 5.15
N PHE A 100 -5.70 2.36 6.47
CA PHE A 100 -4.52 2.78 7.21
C PHE A 100 -3.23 2.12 6.69
N ALA A 101 -3.30 0.90 6.15
CA ALA A 101 -2.14 0.23 5.54
C ALA A 101 -1.51 1.05 4.40
N ILE A 102 -2.33 1.85 3.72
CA ILE A 102 -1.89 2.74 2.64
C ILE A 102 -1.28 4.01 3.26
N ALA A 103 -2.00 4.62 4.21
CA ALA A 103 -1.59 5.85 4.85
C ALA A 103 -0.26 5.72 5.62
N SER A 104 0.01 4.56 6.21
CA SER A 104 1.26 4.28 6.92
C SER A 104 2.33 3.60 6.06
N LEU A 105 2.12 3.46 4.74
CA LEU A 105 3.12 2.91 3.83
C LEU A 105 4.49 3.62 3.93
N PRO A 106 4.57 4.97 4.01
CA PRO A 106 5.86 5.66 4.17
C PRO A 106 6.65 5.25 5.42
N ILE A 107 5.95 4.94 6.53
CA ILE A 107 6.57 4.46 7.77
C ILE A 107 7.24 3.11 7.52
N ALA A 108 6.54 2.20 6.83
CA ALA A 108 7.10 0.90 6.47
C ALA A 108 8.29 1.02 5.51
N LEU A 109 8.29 1.98 4.59
CA LEU A 109 9.44 2.24 3.73
C LEU A 109 10.63 2.77 4.54
N PHE A 110 10.40 3.72 5.45
CA PHE A 110 11.47 4.35 6.22
C PHE A 110 12.07 3.39 7.26
N TYR A 111 11.27 2.65 8.01
CA TYR A 111 11.75 1.79 9.09
C TYR A 111 11.91 0.31 8.69
N HIS A 112 11.98 0.00 7.39
CA HIS A 112 11.97 -1.38 6.88
C HIS A 112 13.08 -2.30 7.42
N GLU A 113 14.22 -1.75 7.86
CA GLU A 113 15.35 -2.54 8.37
C GLU A 113 15.18 -2.95 9.84
N ASP A 114 14.51 -2.12 10.64
CA ASP A 114 14.32 -2.29 12.08
C ASP A 114 12.84 -2.55 12.39
N TRP A 115 12.53 -3.82 12.60
CA TRP A 115 11.16 -4.26 12.89
C TRP A 115 10.60 -3.62 14.15
N GLN A 116 11.43 -3.42 15.17
CA GLN A 116 10.99 -2.84 16.44
C GLN A 116 10.60 -1.36 16.27
N GLN A 117 11.41 -0.59 15.53
CA GLN A 117 11.07 0.80 15.20
C GLN A 117 9.86 0.90 14.29
N LEU A 118 9.74 0.01 13.30
CA LEU A 118 8.57 -0.02 12.41
C LEU A 118 7.30 -0.27 13.21
N GLN A 119 7.29 -1.29 14.08
CA GLN A 119 6.13 -1.59 14.93
C GLN A 119 5.80 -0.40 15.85
N HIS A 120 6.82 0.16 16.52
CA HIS A 120 6.64 1.30 17.42
C HIS A 120 6.02 2.52 16.73
N HIS A 121 6.53 2.92 15.56
CA HIS A 121 6.03 4.08 14.84
C HIS A 121 4.64 3.85 14.22
N LEU A 122 4.32 2.62 13.83
CA LEU A 122 2.96 2.26 13.42
C LEU A 122 1.98 2.35 14.58
N GLU A 123 2.33 1.79 15.74
CA GLU A 123 1.51 1.86 16.97
C GLU A 123 1.26 3.30 17.41
N GLN A 124 2.30 4.15 17.39
CA GLN A 124 2.17 5.59 17.66
C GLN A 124 1.22 6.27 16.66
N THR A 125 1.43 6.05 15.37
CA THR A 125 0.63 6.70 14.32
C THR A 125 -0.85 6.31 14.40
N LEU A 126 -1.13 5.04 14.69
CA LEU A 126 -2.49 4.55 14.87
C LEU A 126 -3.11 5.08 16.16
N SER A 127 -2.33 5.23 17.24
CA SER A 127 -2.78 5.86 18.48
C SER A 127 -3.13 7.34 18.27
N ASP A 128 -2.33 8.09 17.51
CA ASP A 128 -2.61 9.48 17.10
C ASP A 128 -3.93 9.58 16.31
N TRP A 129 -4.26 8.53 15.57
CA TRP A 129 -5.51 8.38 14.82
C TRP A 129 -6.64 7.77 15.64
N GLN A 130 -6.49 7.67 16.97
CA GLN A 130 -7.47 7.14 17.91
C GLN A 130 -7.87 5.68 17.63
N LEU A 131 -6.97 4.91 17.02
CA LEU A 131 -7.10 3.47 16.87
C LEU A 131 -6.19 2.75 17.86
N SER A 132 -6.77 1.92 18.72
CA SER A 132 -5.98 1.04 19.58
C SER A 132 -5.44 -0.13 18.76
N VAL A 133 -4.11 -0.24 18.68
CA VAL A 133 -3.39 -1.34 18.00
C VAL A 133 -3.00 -2.44 18.97
N GLN A 134 -2.71 -2.08 20.22
CA GLN A 134 -2.45 -3.05 21.27
C GLN A 134 -3.70 -3.92 21.40
N ASP A 135 -3.49 -5.21 21.10
CA ASP A 135 -4.47 -6.29 21.11
C ASP A 135 -5.63 -6.18 20.12
N SER A 136 -5.52 -5.31 19.10
CA SER A 136 -6.51 -5.27 18.02
C SER A 136 -6.14 -6.22 16.88
N PRO A 137 -7.04 -7.14 16.49
CA PRO A 137 -6.79 -8.06 15.38
C PRO A 137 -6.57 -7.32 14.04
N VAL A 138 -7.10 -6.10 13.92
CA VAL A 138 -6.91 -5.27 12.73
C VAL A 138 -5.52 -4.64 12.71
N GLY A 139 -5.00 -4.23 13.88
CA GLY A 139 -3.63 -3.75 14.02
C GLY A 139 -2.60 -4.79 13.55
N THR A 140 -2.81 -6.04 13.95
CA THR A 140 -1.99 -7.18 13.51
C THR A 140 -2.07 -7.40 11.99
N ALA A 141 -3.25 -7.25 11.38
CA ALA A 141 -3.40 -7.34 9.93
C ALA A 141 -2.67 -6.20 9.18
N LEU A 142 -2.67 -4.98 9.73
CA LEU A 142 -1.88 -3.86 9.19
C LEU A 142 -0.38 -4.16 9.26
N LEU A 143 0.09 -4.68 10.39
CA LEU A 143 1.49 -5.12 10.55
C LEU A 143 1.88 -6.17 9.50
N ALA A 144 0.98 -7.08 9.11
CA ALA A 144 1.23 -8.07 8.07
C ALA A 144 1.57 -7.44 6.70
N VAL A 145 0.86 -6.37 6.32
CA VAL A 145 1.16 -5.64 5.07
C VAL A 145 2.54 -5.00 5.15
N HIS A 146 2.82 -4.27 6.22
CA HIS A 146 4.08 -3.55 6.39
C HIS A 146 5.27 -4.49 6.54
N TYR A 147 5.09 -5.64 7.19
CA TYR A 147 6.08 -6.70 7.25
C TYR A 147 6.39 -7.26 5.86
N GLY A 148 5.37 -7.53 5.04
CA GLY A 148 5.53 -7.92 3.65
C GLY A 148 6.32 -6.89 2.83
N VAL A 149 5.98 -5.60 2.94
CA VAL A 149 6.73 -4.52 2.28
C VAL A 149 8.18 -4.49 2.75
N ALA A 150 8.44 -4.58 4.06
CA ALA A 150 9.79 -4.58 4.62
C ALA A 150 10.62 -5.77 4.12
N LEU A 151 10.03 -6.97 4.07
CA LEU A 151 10.68 -8.15 3.48
C LEU A 151 11.00 -7.95 1.99
N ALA A 152 10.11 -7.32 1.23
CA ALA A 152 10.32 -7.05 -0.18
C ALA A 152 11.47 -6.05 -0.40
N LEU A 153 11.55 -5.00 0.42
CA LEU A 153 12.64 -4.01 0.37
C LEU A 153 13.99 -4.63 0.70
N ARG A 154 14.03 -5.58 1.65
CA ARG A 154 15.25 -6.29 2.09
C ARG A 154 15.64 -7.45 1.18
N GLU A 155 14.93 -7.67 0.07
CA GLU A 155 15.09 -8.82 -0.81
C GLU A 155 14.96 -10.19 -0.09
N ARG A 156 14.19 -10.22 1.02
CA ARG A 156 13.96 -11.42 1.85
C ARG A 156 12.55 -12.00 1.70
N LEU A 157 11.72 -11.43 0.82
CA LEU A 157 10.38 -11.92 0.56
C LEU A 157 10.44 -13.11 -0.39
N HIS A 158 10.00 -14.27 0.11
CA HIS A 158 9.72 -15.46 -0.69
C HIS A 158 8.20 -15.67 -0.75
N PRO A 159 7.54 -15.46 -1.91
CA PRO A 159 6.07 -15.49 -1.99
C PRO A 159 5.47 -16.80 -1.46
N ALA A 160 6.07 -17.94 -1.79
CA ALA A 160 5.61 -19.27 -1.37
C ALA A 160 5.57 -19.45 0.17
N HIS A 161 6.38 -18.71 0.92
CA HIS A 161 6.50 -18.85 2.38
C HIS A 161 5.93 -17.64 3.13
N LEU A 162 5.41 -16.62 2.44
CA LEU A 162 5.00 -15.37 3.09
C LEU A 162 3.89 -15.61 4.12
N LEU A 163 2.83 -16.36 3.76
CA LEU A 163 1.71 -16.60 4.69
C LEU A 163 2.15 -17.39 5.92
N ALA A 164 2.91 -18.47 5.74
CA ALA A 164 3.45 -19.26 6.85
C ALA A 164 4.33 -18.41 7.78
N ARG A 165 5.16 -17.55 7.19
CA ARG A 165 6.03 -16.63 7.93
C ARG A 165 5.24 -15.57 8.70
N LEU A 166 4.20 -14.99 8.09
CA LEU A 166 3.32 -14.04 8.76
C LEU A 166 2.64 -14.66 9.97
N THR A 167 2.17 -15.90 9.86
CA THR A 167 1.54 -16.63 10.97
C THR A 167 2.47 -16.76 12.17
N VAL A 168 3.73 -17.09 11.94
CA VAL A 168 4.73 -17.29 13.00
C VAL A 168 5.26 -15.96 13.54
N ASP A 169 5.75 -15.08 12.66
CA ASP A 169 6.48 -13.87 13.06
C ASP A 169 5.57 -12.82 13.73
N LEU A 170 4.26 -12.84 13.43
CA LEU A 170 3.28 -11.92 14.01
C LEU A 170 2.36 -12.57 15.04
N ASP A 171 2.58 -13.85 15.35
CA ASP A 171 1.80 -14.62 16.29
C ASP A 171 0.28 -14.51 16.02
N LEU A 172 -0.13 -14.80 14.78
CA LEU A 172 -1.50 -14.57 14.33
C LEU A 172 -2.51 -15.47 15.04
N GLN A 173 -2.05 -16.61 15.58
CA GLN A 173 -2.89 -17.55 16.31
C GLN A 173 -3.50 -16.87 17.54
N ASP A 174 -2.68 -16.14 18.30
CA ASP A 174 -3.11 -15.51 19.55
C ASP A 174 -3.60 -14.07 19.30
N ARG A 175 -2.94 -13.32 18.42
CA ARG A 175 -3.22 -11.89 18.22
C ARG A 175 -4.34 -11.59 17.22
N ALA A 176 -4.62 -12.49 16.26
CA ALA A 176 -5.60 -12.24 15.20
C ALA A 176 -6.19 -13.52 14.57
N PRO A 177 -6.88 -14.38 15.35
CA PRO A 177 -7.34 -15.69 14.87
C PRO A 177 -8.30 -15.61 13.67
N LEU A 178 -9.18 -14.60 13.62
CA LEU A 178 -10.05 -14.37 12.47
C LEU A 178 -9.26 -14.00 11.21
N PHE A 179 -8.23 -13.16 11.34
CA PHE A 179 -7.36 -12.84 10.20
C PHE A 179 -6.57 -14.06 9.75
N LEU A 180 -6.09 -14.90 10.68
CA LEU A 180 -5.45 -16.18 10.36
C LEU A 180 -6.40 -17.11 9.57
N GLN A 181 -7.68 -17.18 9.93
CA GLN A 181 -8.68 -17.92 9.16
C GLN A 181 -8.79 -17.41 7.71
N GLN A 182 -8.80 -16.08 7.53
CA GLN A 182 -8.78 -15.47 6.19
C GLN A 182 -7.52 -15.85 5.42
N LEU A 183 -6.35 -15.83 6.05
CA LEU A 183 -5.09 -16.24 5.41
C LEU A 183 -5.07 -17.74 5.06
N ASN A 184 -5.65 -18.60 5.89
CA ASN A 184 -5.80 -20.02 5.60
C ASN A 184 -6.75 -20.26 4.41
N GLN A 185 -7.80 -19.46 4.27
CA GLN A 185 -8.67 -19.49 3.10
C GLN A 185 -7.93 -19.01 1.84
N VAL A 186 -7.13 -17.94 1.95
CA VAL A 186 -6.27 -17.45 0.86
C VAL A 186 -5.26 -18.52 0.45
N GLN A 187 -4.61 -19.19 1.40
CA GLN A 187 -3.68 -20.28 1.12
C GLN A 187 -4.35 -21.42 0.33
N ARG A 188 -5.58 -21.81 0.71
CA ARG A 188 -6.38 -22.80 -0.02
C ARG A 188 -6.67 -22.37 -1.45
N TRP A 189 -7.11 -21.13 -1.66
CA TRP A 189 -7.35 -20.60 -3.00
C TRP A 189 -6.10 -20.58 -3.88
N LEU A 190 -4.95 -20.29 -3.29
CA LEU A 190 -3.67 -20.32 -4.00
C LEU A 190 -3.24 -21.74 -4.35
N SER A 191 -3.41 -22.72 -3.45
CA SER A 191 -3.04 -24.11 -3.70
C SER A 191 -3.96 -24.82 -4.69
N GLU A 192 -5.26 -24.51 -4.66
CA GLU A 192 -6.27 -25.11 -5.53
C GLU A 192 -6.33 -24.44 -6.91
N GLY A 193 -5.66 -23.30 -7.10
CA GLY A 193 -5.75 -22.52 -8.34
C GLY A 193 -7.17 -22.00 -8.60
N THR A 194 -7.91 -21.65 -7.53
CA THR A 194 -9.32 -21.26 -7.63
C THR A 194 -9.53 -20.10 -8.59
N GLU A 195 -10.50 -20.25 -9.49
CA GLU A 195 -10.85 -19.21 -10.45
C GLU A 195 -11.40 -17.94 -9.78
N LEU A 196 -11.12 -16.78 -10.38
CA LEU A 196 -11.53 -15.48 -9.85
C LEU A 196 -13.06 -15.34 -9.81
N SER A 197 -13.78 -15.92 -10.77
CA SER A 197 -15.25 -16.00 -10.83
C SER A 197 -15.84 -16.69 -9.60
N THR A 198 -15.25 -17.83 -9.21
CA THR A 198 -15.64 -18.59 -8.02
C THR A 198 -15.42 -17.79 -6.75
N ILE A 199 -14.25 -17.14 -6.61
CA ILE A 199 -13.95 -16.28 -5.46
C ILE A 199 -14.93 -15.11 -5.40
N GLN A 200 -15.29 -14.51 -6.54
CA GLN A 200 -16.29 -13.44 -6.58
C GLN A 200 -17.67 -13.91 -6.11
N SER A 201 -18.08 -15.15 -6.41
CA SER A 201 -19.33 -15.72 -5.88
C SER A 201 -19.21 -15.91 -4.37
N MET A 202 -18.15 -16.59 -3.92
CA MET A 202 -17.89 -16.84 -2.49
C MET A 202 -17.87 -15.54 -1.66
N LEU A 203 -17.29 -14.46 -2.19
CA LEU A 203 -17.29 -13.15 -1.55
C LEU A 203 -18.70 -12.52 -1.45
N LYS A 204 -19.55 -12.71 -2.47
CA LYS A 204 -20.94 -12.25 -2.42
C LYS A 204 -21.77 -13.04 -1.41
N ASP A 205 -21.47 -14.33 -1.30
CA ASP A 205 -22.12 -15.26 -0.38
C ASP A 205 -21.60 -15.13 1.06
N GLY A 206 -20.62 -14.24 1.31
CA GLY A 206 -20.06 -13.97 2.62
C GLY A 206 -19.07 -15.03 3.14
N CYS A 207 -18.58 -15.92 2.28
CA CYS A 207 -17.77 -17.09 2.64
C CYS A 207 -16.37 -16.76 3.20
N LEU A 208 -15.89 -15.51 3.02
CA LEU A 208 -14.63 -15.07 3.61
C LEU A 208 -14.88 -14.66 5.07
N ASP A 209 -15.00 -15.67 5.94
CA ASP A 209 -15.26 -15.51 7.38
C ASP A 209 -14.16 -14.65 8.03
N GLY A 210 -14.56 -13.53 8.64
CA GLY A 210 -13.67 -12.62 9.36
C GLY A 210 -14.16 -11.18 9.39
N SER A 211 -13.34 -10.26 9.91
CA SER A 211 -13.69 -8.84 9.93
C SER A 211 -13.74 -8.28 8.51
N ARG A 212 -14.79 -7.51 8.20
CA ARG A 212 -14.89 -6.73 6.95
C ARG A 212 -13.72 -5.76 6.79
N ASP A 213 -13.05 -5.41 7.88
CA ASP A 213 -11.92 -4.48 7.89
C ASP A 213 -10.61 -5.14 7.47
N THR A 214 -10.40 -6.42 7.77
CA THR A 214 -9.18 -7.17 7.42
C THR A 214 -9.27 -7.87 6.07
N THR A 215 -10.49 -8.05 5.56
CA THR A 215 -10.76 -8.68 4.26
C THR A 215 -9.96 -8.06 3.10
N PRO A 216 -9.87 -6.72 2.96
CA PRO A 216 -9.09 -6.11 1.88
C PRO A 216 -7.60 -6.47 1.93
N ILE A 217 -7.04 -6.67 3.12
CA ILE A 217 -5.65 -7.06 3.34
C ILE A 217 -5.43 -8.51 2.90
N ALA A 218 -6.30 -9.42 3.33
CA ALA A 218 -6.24 -10.83 2.92
C ALA A 218 -6.36 -10.99 1.40
N LEU A 219 -7.31 -10.28 0.78
CA LEU A 219 -7.44 -10.26 -0.68
C LEU A 219 -6.23 -9.64 -1.36
N ALA A 220 -5.64 -8.60 -0.79
CA ALA A 220 -4.45 -7.99 -1.37
C ALA A 220 -3.25 -8.94 -1.38
N LEU A 221 -3.10 -9.74 -0.31
CA LEU A 221 -2.13 -10.82 -0.23
C LEU A 221 -2.42 -11.92 -1.24
N TYR A 222 -3.68 -12.33 -1.41
CA TYR A 222 -4.08 -13.27 -2.47
C TYR A 222 -3.69 -12.76 -3.87
N GLY A 223 -4.01 -11.50 -4.18
CA GLY A 223 -3.69 -10.89 -5.47
C GLY A 223 -2.19 -10.82 -5.74
N PHE A 224 -1.39 -10.43 -4.74
CA PHE A 224 0.06 -10.40 -4.85
C PHE A 224 0.66 -11.82 -4.98
N LEU A 225 0.31 -12.73 -4.07
CA LEU A 225 0.89 -14.07 -4.01
C LEU A 225 0.48 -14.96 -5.19
N GLY A 226 -0.69 -14.72 -5.79
CA GLY A 226 -1.12 -15.44 -6.98
C GLY A 226 -0.31 -15.09 -8.23
N THR A 227 0.26 -13.89 -8.31
CA THR A 227 1.08 -13.43 -9.46
C THR A 227 2.21 -12.49 -9.02
N PRO A 228 3.17 -12.95 -8.20
CA PRO A 228 4.11 -12.08 -7.50
C PRO A 228 5.02 -11.28 -8.44
N THR A 229 5.37 -11.86 -9.60
CA THR A 229 6.23 -11.22 -10.61
C THR A 229 5.47 -10.39 -11.64
N ASN A 230 4.13 -10.48 -11.66
CA ASN A 230 3.31 -9.83 -12.69
C ASN A 230 2.39 -8.77 -12.05
N PHE A 231 2.97 -7.59 -11.82
CA PHE A 231 2.31 -6.42 -11.23
C PHE A 231 0.94 -6.14 -11.87
N ARG A 232 0.88 -6.14 -13.21
CA ARG A 232 -0.34 -5.82 -13.96
C ARG A 232 -1.45 -6.83 -13.67
N VAL A 233 -1.14 -8.13 -13.74
CA VAL A 233 -2.14 -9.17 -13.51
C VAL A 233 -2.63 -9.15 -12.07
N SER A 234 -1.75 -8.95 -11.09
CA SER A 234 -2.12 -8.85 -9.68
C SER A 234 -3.17 -7.76 -9.45
N LEU A 235 -2.94 -6.57 -10.00
CA LEU A 235 -3.88 -5.44 -9.87
C LEU A 235 -5.17 -5.63 -10.64
N LEU A 236 -5.11 -6.07 -11.91
CA LEU A 236 -6.31 -6.28 -12.72
C LEU A 236 -7.24 -7.35 -12.14
N ARG A 237 -6.69 -8.37 -11.46
CA ARG A 237 -7.49 -9.37 -10.76
C ARG A 237 -8.19 -8.76 -9.55
N MET A 238 -7.47 -7.98 -8.74
CA MET A 238 -8.04 -7.37 -7.53
C MET A 238 -9.08 -6.30 -7.84
N ALA A 239 -8.90 -5.55 -8.92
CA ALA A 239 -9.87 -4.53 -9.35
C ALA A 239 -11.24 -5.12 -9.72
N GLN A 240 -11.32 -6.43 -9.98
CA GLN A 240 -12.57 -7.12 -10.29
C GLN A 240 -13.30 -7.64 -9.04
N LEU A 241 -12.66 -7.61 -7.86
CA LEU A 241 -13.27 -8.10 -6.63
C LEU A 241 -14.13 -6.99 -5.99
N PRO A 242 -15.33 -7.32 -5.49
CA PRO A 242 -16.28 -6.31 -4.98
C PRO A 242 -15.89 -5.73 -3.60
N CYS A 243 -14.89 -6.28 -2.94
CA CYS A 243 -14.53 -5.93 -1.57
C CYS A 243 -13.51 -4.79 -1.54
N GLN A 244 -13.98 -3.55 -1.39
CA GLN A 244 -13.14 -2.35 -1.22
C GLN A 244 -11.98 -2.28 -2.24
N PRO A 245 -12.27 -2.34 -3.56
CA PRO A 245 -11.26 -2.51 -4.60
C PRO A 245 -10.17 -1.42 -4.57
N GLN A 246 -10.51 -0.18 -4.17
CA GLN A 246 -9.52 0.89 -3.93
C GLN A 246 -8.42 0.45 -2.95
N ILE A 247 -8.81 -0.06 -1.77
CA ILE A 247 -7.87 -0.41 -0.71
C ILE A 247 -7.11 -1.68 -1.08
N THR A 248 -7.83 -2.71 -1.53
CA THR A 248 -7.21 -3.98 -1.95
C THR A 248 -6.19 -3.75 -3.07
N CYS A 249 -6.54 -3.00 -4.10
CA CYS A 249 -5.62 -2.72 -5.21
C CYS A 249 -4.44 -1.85 -4.75
N ALA A 250 -4.64 -0.84 -3.90
CA ALA A 250 -3.54 -0.04 -3.39
C ALA A 250 -2.52 -0.89 -2.60
N ILE A 251 -3.00 -1.78 -1.72
CA ILE A 251 -2.12 -2.67 -0.94
C ILE A 251 -1.41 -3.68 -1.86
N THR A 252 -2.13 -4.31 -2.79
CA THR A 252 -1.51 -5.22 -3.78
C THR A 252 -0.46 -4.48 -4.62
N GLY A 253 -0.74 -3.24 -5.01
CA GLY A 253 0.16 -2.38 -5.77
C GLY A 253 1.41 -2.02 -4.97
N ALA A 254 1.26 -1.71 -3.68
CA ALA A 254 2.39 -1.45 -2.78
C ALA A 254 3.31 -2.67 -2.65
N LEU A 255 2.75 -3.84 -2.34
CA LEU A 255 3.52 -5.10 -2.21
C LEU A 255 4.18 -5.51 -3.52
N SER A 256 3.41 -5.53 -4.62
CA SER A 256 3.91 -5.89 -5.94
C SER A 256 4.96 -4.89 -6.43
N GLY A 257 4.79 -3.60 -6.13
CA GLY A 257 5.73 -2.55 -6.49
C GLY A 257 7.03 -2.59 -5.68
N ALA A 258 6.95 -2.89 -4.38
CA ALA A 258 8.13 -3.12 -3.54
C ALA A 258 8.91 -4.36 -4.01
N TYR A 259 8.20 -5.43 -4.38
CA TYR A 259 8.79 -6.69 -4.83
C TYR A 259 9.41 -6.60 -6.23
N ASN A 260 8.69 -6.03 -7.20
CA ASN A 260 9.14 -5.94 -8.60
C ASN A 260 9.91 -4.66 -8.93
N SER A 261 9.99 -3.72 -7.99
CA SER A 261 10.55 -2.37 -8.18
C SER A 261 9.83 -1.55 -9.25
N LEU A 262 10.25 -0.29 -9.42
CA LEU A 262 9.79 0.59 -10.50
C LEU A 262 9.92 -0.03 -11.91
N SER A 263 10.91 -0.90 -12.13
CA SER A 263 11.13 -1.51 -13.45
C SER A 263 10.10 -2.59 -13.80
N GLY A 264 9.47 -3.21 -12.79
CA GLY A 264 8.37 -4.16 -13.00
C GLY A 264 7.01 -3.50 -13.19
N LEU A 265 6.91 -2.17 -13.03
CA LEU A 265 5.67 -1.45 -13.30
C LEU A 265 5.51 -1.23 -14.83
N PRO A 266 4.33 -1.52 -15.41
CA PRO A 266 4.13 -1.41 -16.85
C PRO A 266 4.33 0.01 -17.36
N TRP A 267 5.24 0.18 -18.33
CA TRP A 267 5.56 1.49 -18.91
C TRP A 267 4.32 2.20 -19.48
N HIS A 268 3.44 1.47 -20.18
CA HIS A 268 2.22 2.04 -20.77
C HIS A 268 1.25 2.60 -19.72
N TRP A 269 1.26 2.07 -18.49
CA TRP A 269 0.47 2.64 -17.39
C TRP A 269 1.07 3.95 -16.90
N ARG A 270 2.40 4.01 -16.81
CA ARG A 270 3.17 5.20 -16.43
C ARG A 270 3.11 6.33 -17.47
N THR A 271 3.05 6.01 -18.76
CA THR A 271 2.83 7.03 -19.80
C THR A 271 1.37 7.44 -19.90
N GLY A 272 0.44 6.51 -19.69
CA GLY A 272 -1.00 6.77 -19.68
C GLY A 272 -1.40 7.76 -18.58
N THR A 273 -0.82 7.64 -17.39
CA THR A 273 -1.07 8.56 -16.26
C THR A 273 -0.66 10.00 -16.55
N ARG A 274 0.33 10.23 -17.44
CA ARG A 274 0.79 11.58 -17.82
C ARG A 274 -0.20 12.35 -18.69
N SER A 275 -1.07 11.63 -19.40
CA SER A 275 -2.00 12.22 -20.37
C SER A 275 -3.40 12.45 -19.77
N ILE A 276 -3.64 12.00 -18.54
CA ILE A 276 -4.94 12.06 -17.86
C ILE A 276 -4.92 13.20 -16.84
N THR A 277 -5.95 14.04 -16.86
CA THR A 277 -6.14 15.15 -15.92
C THR A 277 -7.49 14.98 -15.18
N PRO A 278 -7.52 14.93 -13.84
CA PRO A 278 -6.37 14.96 -12.94
C PRO A 278 -5.53 13.67 -13.03
N SER A 279 -4.22 13.79 -12.79
CA SER A 279 -3.31 12.64 -12.83
C SER A 279 -3.67 11.63 -11.73
N PRO A 280 -3.54 10.32 -11.99
CA PRO A 280 -3.77 9.26 -11.00
C PRO A 280 -3.00 9.48 -9.69
N VAL A 281 -1.80 10.06 -9.78
CA VAL A 281 -0.95 10.34 -8.61
C VAL A 281 -1.41 11.55 -7.77
N CYS A 282 -2.37 12.35 -8.25
CA CYS A 282 -2.93 13.48 -7.48
C CYS A 282 -3.65 13.00 -6.22
N THR A 283 -4.12 11.77 -6.23
CA THR A 283 -4.65 11.05 -5.06
C THR A 283 -3.63 10.92 -3.92
N TRP A 284 -2.33 10.99 -4.26
CA TRP A 284 -1.18 10.96 -3.34
C TRP A 284 -0.56 12.34 -3.14
N GLY A 285 -1.32 13.42 -3.35
CA GLY A 285 -0.82 14.78 -3.16
C GLY A 285 0.34 15.16 -4.07
N ALA A 286 0.54 14.43 -5.18
CA ALA A 286 1.56 14.68 -6.18
C ALA A 286 0.94 15.30 -7.44
N THR A 287 1.64 16.25 -8.03
CA THR A 287 1.20 16.93 -9.26
C THR A 287 1.46 16.10 -10.52
N SER A 288 2.43 15.18 -10.45
CA SER A 288 2.83 14.33 -11.56
C SER A 288 3.50 13.04 -11.06
N GLU A 289 3.68 12.05 -11.94
CA GLU A 289 4.47 10.85 -11.60
C GLU A 289 5.90 11.24 -11.17
N ALA A 290 6.51 12.21 -11.84
CA ALA A 290 7.86 12.67 -11.51
C ALA A 290 7.92 13.25 -10.09
N ASP A 291 6.90 14.00 -9.68
CA ASP A 291 6.76 14.53 -8.32
C ASP A 291 6.63 13.40 -7.28
N LEU A 292 5.77 12.39 -7.52
CA LEU A 292 5.66 11.24 -6.62
C LEU A 292 6.98 10.44 -6.52
N LEU A 293 7.67 10.25 -7.65
CA LEU A 293 8.98 9.58 -7.66
C LEU A 293 10.04 10.40 -6.94
N ASN A 294 9.99 11.74 -7.03
CA ASN A 294 10.86 12.62 -6.27
C ASN A 294 10.58 12.53 -4.77
N GLN A 295 9.31 12.48 -4.34
CA GLN A 295 8.95 12.25 -2.93
C GLN A 295 9.48 10.90 -2.42
N ALA A 296 9.41 9.85 -3.24
CA ALA A 296 10.01 8.55 -2.93
C ALA A 296 11.53 8.63 -2.75
N ASP A 297 12.20 9.39 -3.62
CA ASP A 297 13.66 9.61 -3.55
C ASP A 297 14.05 10.41 -2.31
N LEU A 298 13.27 11.43 -1.94
CA LEU A 298 13.50 12.21 -0.73
C LEU A 298 13.36 11.35 0.51
N LEU A 299 12.36 10.47 0.56
CA LEU A 299 12.17 9.53 1.66
C LEU A 299 13.35 8.54 1.75
N TRP A 300 13.80 8.01 0.61
CA TRP A 300 14.96 7.12 0.55
C TRP A 300 16.25 7.85 1.00
N ALA A 301 16.47 9.08 0.53
CA ALA A 301 17.64 9.87 0.91
C ALA A 301 17.62 10.21 2.41
N ALA A 302 16.46 10.62 2.95
CA ALA A 302 16.27 10.85 4.37
C ALA A 302 16.55 9.59 5.21
N TRP A 303 16.04 8.43 4.77
CA TRP A 303 16.35 7.15 5.37
C TRP A 303 17.86 6.85 5.33
N SER A 304 18.55 7.12 4.22
CA SER A 304 20.00 6.92 4.13
C SER A 304 20.85 7.90 4.94
N GLY A 305 20.23 8.76 5.75
CA GLY A 305 20.89 9.76 6.58
C GLY A 305 21.37 11.00 5.83
N ALA A 306 20.88 11.27 4.62
CA ALA A 306 21.24 12.47 3.88
C ALA A 306 20.74 13.72 4.61
N TYR A 307 21.67 14.58 5.05
CA TYR A 307 21.36 15.80 5.81
C TYR A 307 20.47 16.77 5.02
N ASN A 308 20.75 16.92 3.71
CA ASN A 308 19.88 17.63 2.78
C ASN A 308 19.56 16.72 1.58
N PRO A 309 18.42 16.01 1.61
CA PRO A 309 18.00 15.09 0.55
C PRO A 309 17.96 15.73 -0.85
N THR A 310 17.61 17.02 -0.95
CA THR A 310 17.42 17.70 -2.24
C THR A 310 18.74 17.96 -2.97
N THR A 311 19.77 18.43 -2.24
CA THR A 311 21.10 18.66 -2.81
C THR A 311 21.82 17.34 -3.06
N TRP A 312 21.57 16.35 -2.20
CA TRP A 312 22.16 15.03 -2.27
C TRP A 312 21.73 14.24 -3.52
N LEU A 313 20.45 14.29 -3.88
CA LEU A 313 19.93 13.66 -5.10
C LEU A 313 20.50 14.26 -6.40
N SER A 314 21.12 15.44 -6.32
CA SER A 314 21.75 16.12 -7.46
C SER A 314 23.21 15.71 -7.69
N GLN A 315 23.80 14.90 -6.78
CA GLN A 315 25.21 14.49 -6.86
C GLN A 315 25.38 13.05 -7.40
N PRO A 316 26.33 12.79 -8.32
CA PRO A 316 26.45 11.51 -9.03
C PRO A 316 27.09 10.37 -8.23
N THR A 317 27.82 10.66 -7.15
CA THR A 317 28.53 9.65 -6.35
C THR A 317 28.23 9.89 -4.88
N CYS A 318 27.35 9.10 -4.29
CA CYS A 318 27.17 9.15 -2.85
C CYS A 318 27.13 7.79 -2.18
N VAL A 319 27.74 7.75 -1.00
CA VAL A 319 27.82 6.60 -0.12
C VAL A 319 26.68 6.71 0.89
N THR A 320 25.85 5.68 0.97
CA THR A 320 24.74 5.59 1.92
C THR A 320 25.21 4.95 3.22
N ALA A 321 24.80 5.50 4.36
CA ALA A 321 24.93 4.85 5.67
C ALA A 321 23.54 4.61 6.26
N SER A 322 23.42 3.66 7.19
CA SER A 322 22.18 3.48 7.96
C SER A 322 21.83 4.78 8.69
N PRO A 323 20.53 5.14 8.78
CA PRO A 323 20.10 6.33 9.50
C PRO A 323 20.68 6.30 10.92
N HIS A 324 21.17 7.46 11.36
CA HIS A 324 21.77 7.68 12.69
C HIS A 324 23.11 6.96 12.99
N VAL A 325 23.71 6.24 12.04
CA VAL A 325 25.01 5.55 12.26
C VAL A 325 26.21 6.42 11.91
N ILE A 326 26.11 7.24 10.86
CA ILE A 326 27.17 8.18 10.46
C ILE A 326 26.52 9.53 10.17
N ARG A 327 26.86 10.55 10.95
CA ARG A 327 26.54 11.95 10.63
C ARG A 327 27.81 12.57 10.05
N PRO A 328 27.89 12.86 8.74
CA PRO A 328 28.93 13.76 8.24
C PRO A 328 28.75 15.11 8.93
N ARG A 329 29.82 15.65 9.51
CA ARG A 329 29.86 17.03 10.00
C ARG A 329 29.93 18.00 8.83
#